data_AF-A0A7K4FNL3-F1
#
_entry.id   AF-A0A7K4FNL3-F1
#
_cell.length_a   1.000
_cell.length_b   1.000
_cell.length_c   1.000
_cell.angle_alpha   90.00
_cell.angle_beta   90.00
_cell.angle_gamma   90.00
#
_symmetry.space_group_name_H-M   'P 1'
#
loop_
_entity.id
_entity.type
_entity.pdbx_description
1 polymer ?
#
loop_
_entity_poly.entity_id
_entity_poly.type
_entity_poly.pdbx_seq_one_letter_code
_entity_poly.pdbx_strand_id
1 'polypeptide(L)'
;MDKRYRTPGRPSLGKEKKPSRHIISDNDIEIFLHDHPEINASEVFQDTIHSMMPHGSDEIRLEALNKRKSEIEIELNEIMPEIKRLKERISSQKRIKLEANLESDYEAWYLRSLVQSDIFRISEVVPLDIYSTIKRWIEEGKIKPHEIIEKEDEVFISNSATIFTRQKLIRLGCLRGMKVIPAKNKEHMSPMKEEFGVYGRYKISFDYELFEKDFFAGKISEDLPVQFFKAYKPKIFDPDIKREIKRLMIPSYSNLEAEEQIN
;
A
#
# COMPACT_ATOMS: atom_id res chain seq x y z
N MET A 1 -14.70 -120.32 32.31
CA MET A 1 -15.35 -119.08 32.80
C MET A 1 -14.30 -117.99 32.77
N ASP A 2 -14.36 -117.12 31.76
CA ASP A 2 -13.23 -116.29 31.34
C ASP A 2 -13.18 -114.90 31.97
N LYS A 3 -11.95 -114.51 32.30
CA LYS A 3 -11.55 -113.32 33.06
C LYS A 3 -11.78 -112.04 32.23
N ARG A 4 -12.64 -111.12 32.70
CA ARG A 4 -12.76 -109.77 32.13
C ARG A 4 -11.85 -108.80 32.91
N TYR A 5 -10.72 -108.44 32.31
CA TYR A 5 -9.89 -107.32 32.72
C TYR A 5 -10.66 -106.00 32.49
N ARG A 6 -10.77 -105.14 33.52
CA ARG A 6 -11.19 -103.74 33.39
C ARG A 6 -9.94 -102.86 33.35
N THR A 7 -9.72 -102.22 32.21
CA THR A 7 -8.64 -101.28 31.92
C THR A 7 -8.89 -99.91 32.59
N PRO A 8 -7.87 -99.24 33.16
CA PRO A 8 -7.94 -97.84 33.56
C PRO A 8 -7.91 -96.92 32.33
N GLY A 9 -8.67 -95.83 32.37
CA GLY A 9 -8.99 -94.97 31.23
C GLY A 9 -7.81 -94.23 30.59
N ARG A 10 -7.91 -94.06 29.27
CA ARG A 10 -7.06 -93.17 28.45
C ARG A 10 -7.93 -92.01 27.95
N PRO A 11 -7.53 -90.73 28.08
CA PRO A 11 -8.31 -89.61 27.55
C PRO A 11 -8.40 -89.71 26.03
N SER A 12 -9.58 -89.46 25.46
CA SER A 12 -9.74 -89.38 24.01
C SER A 12 -8.98 -88.17 23.47
N LEU A 13 -8.05 -88.40 22.54
CA LEU A 13 -7.44 -87.36 21.73
C LEU A 13 -8.56 -86.57 21.05
N GLY A 14 -8.67 -85.28 21.40
CA GLY A 14 -9.66 -84.37 20.84
C GLY A 14 -9.55 -84.33 19.32
N LYS A 15 -10.69 -84.47 18.63
CA LYS A 15 -10.80 -84.05 17.25
C LYS A 15 -10.66 -82.53 17.23
N GLU A 16 -9.51 -82.01 16.84
CA GLU A 16 -9.36 -80.59 16.54
C GLU A 16 -10.39 -80.22 15.46
N LYS A 17 -11.34 -79.36 15.81
CA LYS A 17 -12.24 -78.73 14.84
C LYS A 17 -11.35 -77.90 13.90
N LYS A 18 -11.29 -78.27 12.62
CA LYS A 18 -10.69 -77.40 11.60
C LYS A 18 -11.36 -76.02 11.70
N PRO A 19 -10.58 -74.91 11.70
CA PRO A 19 -11.17 -73.58 11.76
C PRO A 19 -12.12 -73.39 10.57
N SER A 20 -13.33 -72.92 10.87
CA SER A 20 -14.30 -72.49 9.86
C SER A 20 -13.65 -71.39 9.04
N ARG A 21 -13.52 -71.59 7.73
CA ARG A 21 -13.16 -70.50 6.81
C ARG A 21 -14.31 -69.50 6.86
N HIS A 22 -14.06 -68.32 7.42
CA HIS A 22 -14.99 -67.21 7.33
C HIS A 22 -14.96 -66.73 5.88
N ILE A 23 -16.08 -66.87 5.19
CA ILE A 23 -16.24 -66.38 3.82
C ILE A 23 -16.85 -64.99 3.97
N ILE A 24 -16.07 -63.96 3.64
CA ILE A 24 -16.52 -62.57 3.62
C ILE A 24 -17.50 -62.44 2.44
N SER A 25 -18.69 -61.89 2.67
CA SER A 25 -19.69 -61.70 1.61
C SER A 25 -19.49 -60.38 0.87
N ASP A 26 -19.99 -60.28 -0.36
CA ASP A 26 -19.92 -59.05 -1.17
C ASP A 26 -20.54 -57.86 -0.43
N ASN A 27 -21.60 -58.09 0.34
CA ASN A 27 -22.27 -57.09 1.16
C ASN A 27 -21.39 -56.59 2.33
N ASP A 28 -20.54 -57.46 2.89
CA ASP A 28 -19.59 -57.05 3.94
C ASP A 28 -18.46 -56.18 3.36
N ILE A 29 -18.07 -56.43 2.10
CA ILE A 29 -17.07 -55.64 1.37
C ILE A 29 -17.64 -54.28 0.99
N GLU A 30 -18.89 -54.22 0.52
CA GLU A 30 -19.56 -52.96 0.19
C GLU A 30 -19.73 -52.06 1.42
N ILE A 31 -20.14 -52.61 2.56
CA ILE A 31 -20.24 -51.86 3.82
C ILE A 31 -18.86 -51.32 4.23
N PHE A 32 -17.82 -52.16 4.14
CA PHE A 32 -16.45 -51.76 4.46
C PHE A 32 -15.91 -50.64 3.56
N LEU A 33 -16.14 -50.70 2.24
CA LEU A 33 -15.70 -49.68 1.30
C LEU A 33 -16.50 -48.38 1.44
N HIS A 34 -17.77 -48.47 1.81
CA HIS A 34 -18.60 -47.31 2.11
C HIS A 34 -18.12 -46.58 3.38
N ASP A 35 -17.70 -47.34 4.40
CA ASP A 35 -17.19 -46.79 5.66
C ASP A 35 -15.74 -46.28 5.57
N HIS A 36 -15.04 -46.57 4.47
CA HIS A 36 -13.66 -46.16 4.18
C HIS A 36 -13.51 -45.52 2.79
N PRO A 37 -14.07 -44.32 2.56
CA PRO A 37 -14.03 -43.63 1.26
C PRO A 37 -12.63 -43.21 0.81
N GLU A 38 -11.65 -43.18 1.72
CA GLU A 38 -10.23 -43.03 1.43
C GLU A 38 -9.63 -44.21 0.64
N ILE A 39 -10.29 -45.37 0.65
CA ILE A 39 -9.86 -46.54 -0.11
C ILE A 39 -10.41 -46.45 -1.52
N ASN A 40 -9.52 -46.18 -2.49
CA ASN A 40 -9.85 -46.26 -3.90
C ASN A 40 -10.01 -47.74 -4.30
N ALA A 41 -11.23 -48.26 -4.16
CA ALA A 41 -11.55 -49.66 -4.44
C ALA A 41 -11.09 -50.12 -5.82
N SER A 42 -11.12 -49.23 -6.83
CA SER A 42 -10.66 -49.53 -8.19
C SER A 42 -9.16 -49.78 -8.26
N GLU A 43 -8.37 -49.04 -7.48
CA GLU A 43 -6.91 -49.15 -7.41
C GLU A 43 -6.50 -50.43 -6.68
N VAL A 44 -7.17 -50.74 -5.56
CA VAL A 44 -6.98 -52.00 -4.82
C VAL A 44 -7.36 -53.22 -5.66
N PHE A 45 -8.47 -53.15 -6.39
CA PHE A 45 -8.89 -54.25 -7.29
C PHE A 45 -7.90 -54.45 -8.43
N GLN A 46 -7.41 -53.37 -9.05
CA GLN A 46 -6.41 -53.46 -10.11
C GLN A 46 -5.12 -54.07 -9.57
N ASP A 47 -4.61 -53.60 -8.42
CA ASP A 47 -3.38 -54.13 -7.84
C ASP A 47 -3.50 -55.58 -7.40
N THR A 48 -4.67 -56.00 -6.94
CA THR A 48 -4.94 -57.40 -6.58
C THR A 48 -5.04 -58.30 -7.82
N ILE A 49 -5.70 -57.85 -8.89
CA ILE A 49 -5.76 -58.59 -10.17
C ILE A 49 -4.35 -58.73 -10.77
N HIS A 50 -3.54 -57.67 -10.69
CA HIS A 50 -2.19 -57.66 -11.23
C HIS A 50 -1.22 -58.57 -10.47
N SER A 51 -1.29 -58.61 -9.14
CA SER A 51 -0.48 -59.51 -8.31
C SER A 51 -0.81 -61.00 -8.48
N MET A 52 -1.94 -61.33 -9.11
CA MET A 52 -2.33 -62.70 -9.46
C MET A 52 -1.97 -63.11 -10.91
N MET A 53 -1.45 -62.20 -11.72
CA MET A 53 -1.06 -62.48 -13.11
C MET A 53 0.42 -62.96 -13.22
N PRO A 54 0.79 -63.78 -14.23
CA PRO A 54 2.17 -64.30 -14.37
C PRO A 54 3.22 -63.20 -14.54
N HIS A 55 4.49 -63.44 -14.17
CA HIS A 55 5.57 -62.42 -14.19
C HIS A 55 5.81 -61.67 -15.52
N GLY A 56 5.40 -62.22 -16.67
CA GLY A 56 5.40 -61.48 -17.95
C GLY A 56 4.36 -60.35 -18.02
N SER A 57 3.41 -60.29 -17.08
CA SER A 57 2.39 -59.24 -16.98
C SER A 57 2.89 -57.98 -16.28
N ASP A 58 3.90 -58.09 -15.39
CA ASP A 58 4.53 -56.95 -14.73
C ASP A 58 5.37 -56.14 -15.72
N GLU A 59 6.06 -56.80 -16.65
CA GLU A 59 6.80 -56.15 -17.74
C GLU A 59 5.86 -55.38 -18.68
N ILE A 60 4.73 -55.98 -19.05
CA ILE A 60 3.68 -55.33 -19.86
C ILE A 60 3.06 -54.14 -19.10
N ARG A 61 2.84 -54.27 -17.78
CA ARG A 61 2.32 -53.17 -16.94
C ARG A 61 3.33 -52.04 -16.83
N LEU A 62 4.61 -52.35 -16.63
CA LEU A 62 5.69 -51.37 -16.60
C LEU A 62 5.77 -50.60 -17.92
N GLU A 63 5.66 -51.28 -19.05
CA GLU A 63 5.65 -50.66 -20.37
C GLU A 63 4.42 -49.77 -20.57
N ALA A 64 3.24 -50.21 -20.15
CA ALA A 64 2.01 -49.40 -20.18
C ALA A 64 2.09 -48.15 -19.29
N LEU A 65 2.65 -48.27 -18.07
CA LEU A 65 2.86 -47.13 -17.17
C LEU A 65 3.91 -46.16 -17.70
N ASN A 66 4.99 -46.66 -18.29
CA ASN A 66 6.01 -45.81 -18.94
C ASN A 66 5.42 -45.04 -20.12
N LYS A 67 4.55 -45.68 -20.92
CA LYS A 67 3.82 -45.00 -21.98
C LYS A 67 2.87 -43.95 -21.42
N ARG A 68 2.12 -44.26 -20.35
CA ARG A 68 1.24 -43.27 -19.72
C ARG A 68 2.01 -42.09 -19.14
N LYS A 69 3.17 -42.36 -18.54
CA LYS A 69 4.08 -41.33 -18.04
C LYS A 69 4.56 -40.43 -19.17
N SER A 70 4.99 -40.99 -20.30
CA SER A 70 5.46 -40.18 -21.43
C SER A 70 4.34 -39.35 -22.05
N GLU A 71 3.11 -39.88 -22.13
CA GLU A 71 1.92 -39.12 -22.55
C GLU A 71 1.68 -37.91 -21.62
N ILE A 72 1.70 -38.12 -20.29
CA ILE A 72 1.54 -37.04 -19.31
C ILE A 72 2.68 -36.02 -19.39
N GLU A 73 3.92 -36.46 -19.62
CA GLU A 73 5.07 -35.57 -19.79
C GLU A 73 4.93 -34.70 -21.06
N ILE A 74 4.36 -35.24 -22.15
CA ILE A 74 4.04 -34.48 -23.35
C ILE A 74 2.96 -33.44 -23.05
N GLU A 75 1.84 -33.84 -22.44
CA GLU A 75 0.76 -32.91 -22.06
C GLU A 75 1.26 -31.80 -21.14
N LEU A 76 2.11 -32.14 -20.16
CA LEU A 76 2.74 -31.15 -19.27
C LEU A 76 3.61 -30.17 -20.06
N ASN A 77 4.43 -30.67 -20.98
CA ASN A 77 5.29 -29.83 -21.83
C ASN A 77 4.49 -28.92 -22.77
N GLU A 78 3.26 -29.27 -23.13
CA GLU A 78 2.36 -28.43 -23.91
C GLU A 78 1.70 -27.33 -23.05
N ILE A 79 1.33 -27.64 -21.82
CA ILE A 79 0.65 -26.70 -20.91
C ILE A 79 1.63 -25.71 -20.25
N MET A 80 2.85 -26.14 -19.92
CA MET A 80 3.85 -25.32 -19.22
C MET A 80 4.19 -24.00 -19.93
N PRO A 81 4.39 -23.96 -21.26
CA PRO A 81 4.55 -22.72 -22.01
C PRO A 81 3.35 -21.78 -21.88
N GLU A 82 2.13 -22.30 -21.86
CA GLU A 82 0.91 -21.49 -21.74
C GLU A 82 0.79 -20.89 -20.34
N ILE A 83 1.10 -21.65 -19.29
CA ILE A 83 1.21 -21.13 -17.92
C ILE A 83 2.23 -19.99 -17.86
N LYS A 84 3.41 -20.17 -18.47
CA LYS A 84 4.46 -19.15 -18.49
C LYS A 84 3.99 -17.88 -19.19
N ARG A 85 3.38 -18.00 -20.37
CA ARG A 85 2.81 -16.87 -21.12
C ARG A 85 1.74 -16.14 -20.32
N LEU A 86 0.84 -16.86 -19.66
CA LEU A 86 -0.20 -16.27 -18.83
C LEU A 86 0.37 -15.51 -17.64
N LYS A 87 1.38 -16.07 -16.96
CA LYS A 87 2.09 -15.36 -15.87
C LYS A 87 2.75 -14.07 -16.35
N GLU A 88 3.44 -14.11 -17.49
CA GLU A 88 4.06 -12.93 -18.10
C GLU A 88 3.02 -11.88 -18.48
N ARG A 89 1.88 -12.30 -19.05
CA ARG A 89 0.76 -11.42 -19.41
C ARG A 89 0.13 -10.76 -18.20
N ILE A 90 -0.14 -11.52 -17.13
CA ILE A 90 -0.70 -11.00 -15.88
C ILE A 90 0.26 -9.99 -15.26
N SER A 91 1.54 -10.33 -15.17
CA SER A 91 2.58 -9.42 -14.65
C SER A 91 2.65 -8.12 -15.46
N SER A 92 2.61 -8.23 -16.79
CA SER A 92 2.60 -7.07 -17.69
C SER A 92 1.36 -6.20 -17.51
N GLN A 93 0.19 -6.81 -17.37
CA GLN A 93 -1.07 -6.11 -17.11
C GLN A 93 -1.05 -5.37 -15.77
N LYS A 94 -0.54 -6.00 -14.71
CA LYS A 94 -0.36 -5.35 -13.40
C LYS A 94 0.57 -4.15 -13.49
N ARG A 95 1.71 -4.30 -14.17
CA ARG A 95 2.66 -3.22 -14.40
C ARG A 95 2.04 -2.04 -15.16
N ILE A 96 1.29 -2.31 -16.23
CA ILE A 96 0.60 -1.26 -17.01
C ILE A 96 -0.44 -0.54 -16.14
N LYS A 97 -1.23 -1.28 -15.35
CA LYS A 97 -2.23 -0.71 -14.44
C LYS A 97 -1.56 0.19 -13.39
N LEU A 98 -0.47 -0.28 -12.80
CA LEU A 98 0.32 0.50 -11.85
C LEU A 98 0.87 1.79 -12.49
N GLU A 99 1.51 1.69 -13.65
CA GLU A 99 2.04 2.85 -14.38
C GLU A 99 0.93 3.86 -14.72
N ALA A 100 -0.25 3.39 -15.15
CA ALA A 100 -1.40 4.24 -15.42
C ALA A 100 -1.93 4.97 -14.17
N ASN A 101 -2.02 4.27 -13.04
CA ASN A 101 -2.44 4.86 -11.77
C ASN A 101 -1.42 5.91 -11.29
N LEU A 102 -0.13 5.59 -11.34
CA LEU A 102 0.94 6.52 -11.01
C LEU A 102 0.87 7.77 -11.89
N GLU A 103 0.67 7.63 -13.20
CA GLU A 103 0.55 8.76 -14.12
C GLU A 103 -0.72 9.59 -13.88
N SER A 104 -1.82 8.98 -13.44
CA SER A 104 -3.06 9.69 -13.16
C SER A 104 -3.03 10.49 -11.85
N ASP A 105 -2.27 10.00 -10.85
CA ASP A 105 -2.43 10.44 -9.47
C ASP A 105 -1.25 11.29 -8.96
N TYR A 106 -0.06 11.23 -9.59
CA TYR A 106 1.17 11.79 -9.01
C TYR A 106 1.12 13.29 -8.72
N GLU A 107 0.47 14.10 -9.56
CA GLU A 107 0.41 15.55 -9.33
C GLU A 107 -0.47 15.91 -8.13
N ALA A 108 -1.59 15.20 -7.97
CA ALA A 108 -2.49 15.35 -6.83
C ALA A 108 -1.89 14.78 -5.55
N TRP A 109 -1.17 13.67 -5.66
CA TRP A 109 -0.42 13.09 -4.56
C TRP A 109 0.66 14.05 -4.05
N TYR A 110 1.38 14.73 -4.95
CA TYR A 110 2.36 15.73 -4.54
C TYR A 110 1.72 16.90 -3.80
N LEU A 111 0.64 17.49 -4.32
CA LEU A 111 -0.07 18.56 -3.62
C LEU A 111 -0.52 18.13 -2.22
N ARG A 112 -1.08 16.91 -2.10
CA ARG A 112 -1.43 16.30 -0.81
C ARG A 112 -0.21 16.19 0.11
N SER A 113 0.92 15.68 -0.39
CA SER A 113 2.15 15.53 0.40
C SER A 113 2.67 16.86 0.95
N LEU A 114 2.44 17.97 0.22
CA LEU A 114 2.79 19.31 0.70
C LEU A 114 1.90 19.74 1.87
N VAL A 115 0.60 19.43 1.82
CA VAL A 115 -0.33 19.64 2.93
C VAL A 115 0.07 18.80 4.15
N GLN A 116 0.36 17.52 3.94
CA GLN A 116 0.80 16.61 5.02
C GLN A 116 2.15 17.00 5.64
N SER A 117 3.00 17.70 4.89
CA SER A 117 4.28 18.22 5.39
C SER A 117 4.11 19.52 6.19
N ASP A 118 2.88 19.92 6.50
CA ASP A 118 2.52 21.19 7.12
C ASP A 118 3.20 22.37 6.43
N ILE A 119 3.37 22.32 5.11
CA ILE A 119 3.91 23.46 4.37
C ILE A 119 2.88 24.59 4.43
N PHE A 120 1.61 24.24 4.27
CA PHE A 120 0.49 25.17 4.37
C PHE A 120 0.12 25.42 5.84
N ARG A 121 0.26 26.65 6.31
CA ARG A 121 -0.10 27.06 7.68
C ARG A 121 -0.73 28.44 7.71
N ILE A 122 -1.69 28.63 8.61
CA ILE A 122 -2.20 29.96 8.93
C ILE A 122 -1.21 30.63 9.87
N SER A 123 -0.55 31.67 9.37
CA SER A 123 0.32 32.55 10.15
C SER A 123 -0.50 33.76 10.56
N GLU A 124 -0.74 33.92 11.86
CA GLU A 124 -1.21 35.20 12.38
C GLU A 124 -0.06 36.22 12.29
N VAL A 125 -0.22 37.23 11.44
CA VAL A 125 0.62 38.42 11.55
C VAL A 125 0.15 39.16 12.79
N VAL A 126 0.83 38.93 13.91
CA VAL A 126 0.65 39.75 15.11
C VAL A 126 0.78 41.22 14.65
N PRO A 127 -0.20 42.10 14.91
CA PRO A 127 -0.11 43.50 14.54
C PRO A 127 1.05 44.02 15.35
N LEU A 128 2.18 44.25 14.68
CA LEU A 128 3.25 44.94 15.35
C LEU A 128 2.70 46.34 15.58
N ASP A 129 2.57 46.73 16.85
CA ASP A 129 2.34 48.13 17.17
C ASP A 129 3.63 48.87 16.78
N ILE A 130 3.63 49.38 15.56
CA ILE A 130 4.76 50.06 14.96
C ILE A 130 5.09 51.31 15.80
N TYR A 131 4.10 51.98 16.39
CA TYR A 131 4.32 53.13 17.27
C TYR A 131 5.08 52.73 18.53
N SER A 132 4.58 51.74 19.27
CA SER A 132 5.26 51.26 20.48
C SER A 132 6.65 50.71 20.17
N THR A 133 6.82 50.05 19.02
CA THR A 133 8.11 49.51 18.59
C THR A 133 9.11 50.63 18.29
N ILE A 134 8.68 51.66 17.55
CA ILE A 134 9.52 52.82 17.21
C ILE A 134 9.86 53.61 18.47
N LYS A 135 8.89 53.86 19.35
CA LYS A 135 9.10 54.55 20.63
C LYS A 135 10.13 53.82 21.50
N ARG A 136 10.00 52.50 21.64
CA ARG A 136 11.00 51.67 22.32
C ARG A 136 12.37 51.78 21.66
N TRP A 137 12.47 51.82 20.34
CA TRP A 137 13.77 51.98 19.65
C TRP A 137 14.40 53.37 19.84
N ILE A 138 13.59 54.41 20.06
CA ILE A 138 14.07 55.73 20.45
C ILE A 138 14.60 55.68 21.89
N GLU A 139 13.86 55.08 22.82
CA GLU A 139 14.26 54.90 24.22
C GLU A 139 15.55 54.06 24.36
N GLU A 140 15.69 53.01 23.55
CA GLU A 140 16.88 52.16 23.48
C GLU A 140 18.06 52.81 22.72
N GLY A 141 17.90 54.03 22.20
CA GLY A 141 18.94 54.75 21.44
C GLY A 141 19.26 54.12 20.07
N LYS A 142 18.42 53.20 19.59
CA LYS A 142 18.57 52.51 18.30
C LYS A 142 18.16 53.36 17.11
N ILE A 143 17.33 54.38 17.33
CA ILE A 143 16.91 55.41 16.37
C ILE A 143 16.94 56.76 17.10
N LYS A 144 17.36 57.83 16.43
CA LYS A 144 17.31 59.18 17.02
C LYS A 144 15.96 59.84 16.75
N PRO A 145 15.40 60.64 17.69
CA PRO A 145 14.08 61.26 17.53
C PRO A 145 13.93 62.08 16.23
N HIS A 146 14.97 62.81 15.82
CA HIS A 146 14.93 63.64 14.61
C HIS A 146 15.01 62.86 13.28
N GLU A 147 15.24 61.55 13.33
CA GLU A 147 15.20 60.68 12.14
C GLU A 147 13.75 60.31 11.75
N ILE A 148 12.78 60.71 12.57
CA ILE A 148 11.37 60.43 12.43
C ILE A 148 10.58 61.74 12.49
N ILE A 149 9.45 61.80 11.79
CA ILE A 149 8.50 62.91 11.85
C ILE A 149 7.16 62.31 12.29
N GLU A 150 6.70 62.67 13.48
CA GLU A 150 5.39 62.28 14.00
C GLU A 150 4.35 63.34 13.61
N LYS A 151 3.23 62.91 13.03
CA LYS A 151 2.07 63.77 12.75
C LYS A 151 0.80 63.01 13.11
N GLU A 152 0.04 63.52 14.08
CA GLU A 152 -1.23 62.93 14.52
C GLU A 152 -1.07 61.42 14.80
N ASP A 153 -1.68 60.57 13.96
CA ASP A 153 -1.64 59.11 14.01
C ASP A 153 -0.73 58.50 12.92
N GLU A 154 0.30 59.23 12.48
CA GLU A 154 1.21 58.85 11.39
C GLU A 154 2.69 59.07 11.74
N VAL A 155 3.53 58.05 11.51
CA VAL A 155 4.99 58.15 11.62
C VAL A 155 5.62 58.20 10.22
N PHE A 156 6.43 59.22 9.94
CA PHE A 156 7.16 59.34 8.70
C PHE A 156 8.68 59.26 8.91
N ILE A 157 9.38 58.71 7.92
CA ILE A 157 10.85 58.72 7.90
C ILE A 157 11.33 60.12 7.51
N SER A 158 12.13 60.76 8.36
CA SER A 158 12.71 62.08 8.08
C SER A 158 13.76 62.02 6.96
N ASN A 159 14.04 63.16 6.33
CA ASN A 159 15.14 63.28 5.37
C ASN A 159 16.52 63.17 6.05
N SER A 160 16.62 63.48 7.34
CA SER A 160 17.82 63.32 8.16
C SER A 160 18.08 61.89 8.66
N ALA A 161 17.18 60.94 8.38
CA ALA A 161 17.32 59.55 8.81
C ALA A 161 18.54 58.87 8.17
N THR A 162 19.34 58.20 9.00
CA THR A 162 20.46 57.35 8.60
C THR A 162 19.98 56.16 7.76
N ILE A 163 20.88 55.60 6.96
CA ILE A 163 20.60 54.42 6.12
C ILE A 163 20.12 53.24 6.97
N PHE A 164 20.69 53.06 8.16
CA PHE A 164 20.33 51.98 9.08
C PHE A 164 18.92 52.13 9.64
N THR A 165 18.56 53.34 10.10
CA THR A 165 17.20 53.67 10.55
C THR A 165 16.20 53.49 9.42
N ARG A 166 16.52 53.92 8.19
CA ARG A 166 15.68 53.71 7.00
C ARG A 166 15.41 52.23 6.75
N GLN A 167 16.45 51.39 6.75
CA GLN A 167 16.30 49.95 6.52
C GLN A 167 15.45 49.27 7.59
N LYS A 168 15.63 49.64 8.87
CA LYS A 168 14.81 49.11 9.97
C LYS A 168 13.34 49.49 9.82
N LEU A 169 13.05 50.75 9.51
CA LEU A 169 11.67 51.23 9.37
C LEU A 169 10.99 50.66 8.13
N ILE A 170 11.72 50.50 7.00
CA ILE A 170 11.20 49.83 5.80
C ILE A 170 10.83 48.36 6.09
N ARG A 171 11.62 47.64 6.89
CA ARG A 171 11.29 46.26 7.31
C ARG A 171 10.01 46.17 8.14
N LEU A 172 9.62 47.26 8.79
CA LEU A 172 8.34 47.38 9.50
C LEU A 172 7.19 47.84 8.59
N GLY A 173 7.40 47.92 7.28
CA GLY A 173 6.39 48.39 6.33
C GLY A 173 6.25 49.92 6.26
N CYS A 174 7.15 50.69 6.89
CA CYS A 174 7.15 52.15 6.80
C CYS A 174 7.77 52.59 5.46
N LEU A 175 6.95 52.84 4.43
CA LEU A 175 7.42 53.39 3.16
C LEU A 175 7.58 54.92 3.23
N ARG A 176 8.49 55.45 2.42
CA ARG A 176 8.85 56.88 2.38
C ARG A 176 7.59 57.71 2.07
N GLY A 177 7.10 58.48 3.04
CA GLY A 177 5.91 59.33 2.88
C GLY A 177 4.56 58.63 3.07
N MET A 178 4.50 57.43 3.66
CA MET A 178 3.23 56.71 3.89
C MET A 178 2.88 56.55 5.37
N LYS A 179 1.59 56.70 5.65
CA LYS A 179 0.91 56.40 6.91
C LYS A 179 1.33 55.01 7.42
N VAL A 180 1.80 54.95 8.65
CA VAL A 180 1.93 53.71 9.41
C VAL A 180 0.53 53.27 9.80
N ILE A 181 -0.12 52.51 8.94
CA ILE A 181 -1.38 51.84 9.26
C ILE A 181 -0.99 50.57 10.01
N PRO A 182 -1.48 50.33 11.24
CA PRO A 182 -1.27 49.05 11.89
C PRO A 182 -1.74 47.95 10.94
N ALA A 183 -0.86 46.99 10.65
CA ALA A 183 -1.26 45.83 9.89
C ALA A 183 -2.44 45.20 10.65
N LYS A 184 -3.65 45.28 10.08
CA LYS A 184 -4.77 44.49 10.60
C LYS A 184 -4.27 43.06 10.73
N ASN A 185 -4.67 42.35 11.80
CA ASN A 185 -4.56 40.90 11.88
C ASN A 185 -5.06 40.33 10.56
N LYS A 186 -4.13 40.00 9.67
CA LYS A 186 -4.40 39.20 8.50
C LYS A 186 -3.75 37.88 8.81
N GLU A 187 -4.61 36.90 9.02
CA GLU A 187 -4.22 35.51 8.87
C GLU A 187 -3.72 35.36 7.43
N HIS A 188 -2.44 35.02 7.29
CA HIS A 188 -1.82 34.75 5.99
C HIS A 188 -1.50 33.27 5.91
N MET A 189 -1.80 32.65 4.78
CA MET A 189 -1.33 31.30 4.50
C MET A 189 0.17 31.38 4.11
N SER A 190 1.02 30.64 4.81
CA SER A 190 2.36 30.30 4.34
C SER A 190 2.28 28.92 3.69
N PRO A 191 2.92 28.67 2.53
CA PRO A 191 3.69 29.58 1.70
C PRO A 191 2.81 30.44 0.78
N MET A 192 3.36 31.54 0.25
CA MET A 192 2.62 32.45 -0.64
C MET A 192 2.43 31.88 -2.06
N LYS A 193 1.48 32.44 -2.82
CA LYS A 193 1.18 32.05 -4.21
C LYS A 193 2.43 32.01 -5.10
N GLU A 194 3.38 32.91 -4.89
CA GLU A 194 4.63 33.04 -5.63
C GLU A 194 5.63 31.90 -5.37
N GLU A 195 5.49 31.17 -4.26
CA GLU A 195 6.29 29.97 -3.99
C GLU A 195 5.84 28.77 -4.84
N PHE A 196 4.70 28.91 -5.53
CA PHE A 196 4.14 27.97 -6.49
C PHE A 196 4.37 28.44 -7.93
N GLY A 197 4.33 27.50 -8.86
CA GLY A 197 4.58 27.72 -10.28
C GLY A 197 6.00 27.33 -10.72
N VAL A 198 6.31 27.62 -11.99
CA VAL A 198 7.54 27.17 -12.67
C VAL A 198 8.81 27.66 -11.96
N TYR A 199 8.82 28.94 -11.55
CA TYR A 199 9.96 29.56 -10.87
C TYR A 199 9.88 29.48 -9.35
N GLY A 200 8.72 29.05 -8.81
CA GLY A 200 8.50 28.90 -7.39
C GLY A 200 9.38 27.81 -6.75
N ARG A 201 9.41 27.79 -5.42
CA ARG A 201 10.17 26.82 -4.63
C ARG A 201 9.66 25.39 -4.82
N TYR A 202 8.33 25.22 -4.85
CA TYR A 202 7.69 23.90 -4.86
C TYR A 202 7.48 23.33 -6.27
N LYS A 203 7.75 24.11 -7.32
CA LYS A 203 7.70 23.70 -8.74
C LYS A 203 6.38 23.02 -9.17
N ILE A 204 5.28 23.44 -8.56
CA ILE A 204 3.92 22.97 -8.85
C ILE A 204 2.99 24.16 -9.06
N SER A 205 2.12 24.12 -10.06
CA SER A 205 0.98 25.04 -10.18
C SER A 205 -0.32 24.30 -9.91
N PHE A 206 -1.30 24.98 -9.34
CA PHE A 206 -2.67 24.51 -9.17
C PHE A 206 -3.58 25.74 -9.07
N ASP A 207 -4.88 25.52 -8.98
CA ASP A 207 -5.84 26.59 -8.68
C ASP A 207 -5.67 27.06 -7.22
N TYR A 208 -4.69 27.96 -7.01
CA TYR A 208 -4.30 28.43 -5.69
C TYR A 208 -5.42 29.21 -5.00
N GLU A 209 -6.20 30.00 -5.74
CA GLU A 209 -7.28 30.80 -5.16
C GLU A 209 -8.43 29.92 -4.66
N LEU A 210 -8.78 28.89 -5.43
CA LEU A 210 -9.75 27.88 -4.98
C LEU A 210 -9.23 27.11 -3.77
N PHE A 211 -7.97 26.65 -3.82
CA PHE A 211 -7.33 25.94 -2.72
C PHE A 211 -7.31 26.78 -1.45
N GLU A 212 -6.86 28.04 -1.54
CA GLU A 212 -6.77 28.98 -0.42
C GLU A 212 -8.14 29.18 0.24
N LYS A 213 -9.18 29.37 -0.56
CA LYS A 213 -10.56 29.50 -0.06
C LYS A 213 -11.01 28.25 0.72
N ASP A 214 -10.77 27.06 0.18
CA ASP A 214 -11.18 25.81 0.82
C ASP A 214 -10.30 25.47 2.04
N PHE A 215 -9.03 25.86 2.02
CA PHE A 215 -8.11 25.75 3.15
C PHE A 215 -8.56 26.61 4.32
N PHE A 216 -8.82 27.91 4.10
CA PHE A 216 -9.34 28.81 5.14
C PHE A 216 -10.76 28.44 5.62
N ALA A 217 -11.54 27.76 4.78
CA ALA A 217 -12.83 27.21 5.18
C ALA A 217 -12.72 25.92 6.03
N GLY A 218 -11.50 25.44 6.31
CA GLY A 218 -11.26 24.22 7.09
C GLY A 218 -11.66 22.93 6.38
N LYS A 219 -11.82 22.96 5.06
CA LYS A 219 -12.21 21.77 4.28
C LYS A 219 -11.04 20.89 3.90
N ILE A 220 -9.82 21.39 4.02
CA ILE A 220 -8.59 20.68 3.66
C ILE A 220 -7.97 20.09 4.91
N SER A 221 -7.75 18.77 4.91
CA SER A 221 -6.98 18.06 5.93
C SER A 221 -5.97 17.12 5.29
N GLU A 222 -4.96 16.73 6.07
CA GLU A 222 -3.88 15.83 5.67
C GLU A 222 -4.36 14.41 5.27
N ASP A 223 -5.49 13.98 5.82
CA ASP A 223 -6.06 12.65 5.62
C ASP A 223 -6.95 12.53 4.38
N LEU A 224 -7.21 13.63 3.68
CA LEU A 224 -8.10 13.61 2.53
C LEU A 224 -7.58 12.70 1.39
N PRO A 225 -8.50 12.05 0.66
CA PRO A 225 -8.14 11.17 -0.44
C PRO A 225 -7.50 11.95 -1.61
N VAL A 226 -6.62 11.29 -2.38
CA VAL A 226 -5.92 11.92 -3.53
C VAL A 226 -6.91 12.51 -4.55
N GLN A 227 -8.08 11.89 -4.70
CA GLN A 227 -9.15 12.35 -5.58
C GLN A 227 -9.65 13.76 -5.22
N PHE A 228 -9.64 14.13 -3.94
CA PHE A 228 -9.98 15.48 -3.50
C PHE A 228 -8.99 16.51 -4.08
N PHE A 229 -7.69 16.20 -4.02
CA PHE A 229 -6.64 17.10 -4.50
C PHE A 229 -6.60 17.24 -6.03
N LYS A 230 -7.18 16.29 -6.77
CA LYS A 230 -7.32 16.40 -8.24
C LYS A 230 -8.20 17.57 -8.66
N ALA A 231 -9.14 18.01 -7.82
CA ALA A 231 -10.04 19.13 -8.12
C ALA A 231 -9.27 20.43 -8.38
N TYR A 232 -8.11 20.61 -7.73
CA TYR A 232 -7.24 21.78 -7.89
C TYR A 232 -6.35 21.74 -9.14
N LYS A 233 -6.44 20.68 -9.95
CA LYS A 233 -5.69 20.48 -11.21
C LYS A 233 -4.18 20.77 -11.07
N PRO A 234 -3.49 20.13 -10.11
CA PRO A 234 -2.07 20.35 -9.91
C PRO A 234 -1.26 19.93 -11.14
N LYS A 235 -0.16 20.66 -11.40
CA LYS A 235 0.80 20.38 -12.47
C LYS A 235 2.21 20.58 -11.98
N ILE A 236 3.05 19.55 -12.09
CA ILE A 236 4.45 19.62 -11.69
C ILE A 236 5.30 20.02 -12.90
N PHE A 237 6.24 20.95 -12.71
CA PHE A 237 7.14 21.42 -13.77
C PHE A 237 8.52 20.79 -13.72
N ASP A 238 8.93 20.29 -12.55
CA ASP A 238 10.25 19.70 -12.35
C ASP A 238 10.23 18.17 -12.61
N PRO A 239 10.94 17.66 -13.63
CA PRO A 239 10.99 16.24 -13.95
C PRO A 239 11.56 15.35 -12.82
N ASP A 240 12.45 15.89 -11.99
CA ASP A 240 13.06 15.14 -10.90
C ASP A 240 12.07 14.95 -9.76
N ILE A 241 11.31 16.00 -9.43
CA ILE A 241 10.17 15.90 -8.50
C ILE A 241 9.14 14.89 -9.01
N LYS A 242 8.81 14.90 -10.31
CA LYS A 242 7.88 13.90 -10.88
C LYS A 242 8.37 12.48 -10.65
N ARG A 243 9.66 12.23 -10.89
CA ARG A 243 10.26 10.89 -10.74
C ARG A 243 10.28 10.46 -9.28
N GLU A 244 10.66 11.36 -8.38
CA GLU A 244 10.70 11.10 -6.95
C GLU A 244 9.33 10.76 -6.39
N ILE A 245 8.31 11.55 -6.72
CA ILE A 245 6.93 11.32 -6.26
C ILE A 245 6.39 9.99 -6.78
N LYS A 246 6.57 9.68 -8.07
CA LYS A 246 6.17 8.38 -8.62
C LYS A 246 6.84 7.22 -7.88
N ARG A 247 8.12 7.35 -7.50
CA ARG A 247 8.83 6.33 -6.71
C ARG A 247 8.21 6.16 -5.31
N LEU A 248 7.87 7.27 -4.65
CA LEU A 248 7.26 7.25 -3.30
C LEU A 248 5.85 6.67 -3.29
N MET A 249 5.12 6.77 -4.41
CA MET A 249 3.77 6.23 -4.54
C MET A 249 3.74 4.71 -4.73
N ILE A 250 4.78 4.09 -5.32
CA ILE A 250 4.79 2.65 -5.65
C ILE A 250 4.30 1.78 -4.48
N PRO A 251 4.81 1.92 -3.23
CA PRO A 251 4.37 1.09 -2.11
C PRO A 251 2.87 1.18 -1.82
N SER A 252 2.27 2.37 -1.97
CA SER A 252 0.84 2.59 -1.73
C SER A 252 -0.05 1.83 -2.72
N TYR A 253 0.40 1.61 -3.95
CA TYR A 253 -0.35 0.84 -4.94
C TYR A 253 0.03 -0.64 -4.95
N SER A 254 1.26 -0.99 -4.57
CA SER A 254 1.68 -2.39 -4.42
C SER A 254 0.99 -3.09 -3.24
N ASN A 255 0.70 -2.38 -2.15
CA ASN A 255 0.01 -2.94 -0.98
C ASN A 255 -1.50 -3.17 -1.24
N LEU A 256 -2.15 -2.28 -2.01
CA LEU A 256 -3.56 -2.46 -2.42
C LEU A 256 -3.78 -3.74 -3.24
N GLU A 257 -2.82 -4.13 -4.09
CA GLU A 257 -2.90 -5.37 -4.86
C GLU A 257 -2.70 -6.65 -4.02
N ALA A 258 -2.10 -6.54 -2.83
CA ALA A 258 -1.95 -7.66 -1.90
C ALA A 258 -3.25 -7.88 -1.10
N GLU A 259 -3.95 -6.80 -0.73
CA GLU A 259 -5.24 -6.87 -0.04
C GLU A 259 -6.38 -7.35 -0.97
N GLU A 260 -6.35 -6.99 -2.27
CA GLU A 260 -7.30 -7.51 -3.28
C GLU A 260 -7.10 -9.01 -3.58
N GLN A 261 -6.00 -9.64 -3.18
CA GLN A 261 -5.74 -11.08 -3.36
C GLN A 261 -6.13 -11.94 -2.16
N ILE A 262 -6.52 -11.32 -1.04
CA ILE A 262 -6.88 -12.00 0.22
C ILE A 262 -8.41 -12.02 0.44
N ASN A 263 -9.17 -11.23 -0.34
CA ASN A 263 -10.65 -11.25 -0.37
C ASN A 263 -11.18 -11.93 -1.63
#